data_AF-A0AAV2I343-F1
#
_entry.id   AF-A0AAV2I343-F1
#
_cell.length_a   1.000
_cell.length_b   1.000
_cell.length_c   1.000
_cell.angle_alpha   90.00
_cell.angle_beta   90.00
_cell.angle_gamma   90.00
#
_symmetry.space_group_name_H-M   'P 1'
#
loop_
_entity.id
_entity.type
_entity.pdbx_description
1 polymer ?
#
loop_
_entity_poly.entity_id
_entity_poly.type
_entity_poly.pdbx_seq_one_letter_code
_entity_poly.pdbx_strand_id
1 'polypeptide(L)' 'MPSRFCSFCKNNGETVEFYTTHTLKDKIGRIVCPTLGRYVCPLCHATGPNAHTLSYCPL' A
#
# COMPACT_ATOMS: atom_id res chain seq x y z
N MET A 1 -11.17 -15.99 5.38
CA MET A 1 -9.80 -15.94 4.82
C MET A 1 -9.51 -14.50 4.43
N PRO A 2 -8.48 -13.82 4.94
CA PRO A 2 -8.15 -12.51 4.40
C PRO A 2 -7.72 -12.72 2.95
N SER A 3 -8.53 -12.20 2.03
CA SER A 3 -8.23 -12.15 0.60
C SER A 3 -6.92 -11.39 0.46
N ARG A 4 -5.83 -12.11 0.12
CA ARG A 4 -4.49 -11.54 -0.10
C ARG A 4 -4.48 -10.74 -1.42
N PHE A 5 -5.30 -9.71 -1.49
CA PHE A 5 -5.49 -8.92 -2.70
C PHE A 5 -5.15 -7.46 -2.42
N CYS A 6 -4.25 -6.91 -3.23
CA CYS A 6 -3.80 -5.53 -3.15
C CYS A 6 -4.41 -4.70 -4.28
N SER A 7 -5.44 -3.93 -3.95
CA SER A 7 -6.10 -3.02 -4.90
C SER A 7 -5.14 -1.95 -5.46
N PHE A 8 -4.14 -1.53 -4.68
CA PHE A 8 -3.17 -0.53 -5.10
C PHE A 8 -2.26 -1.05 -6.20
N CYS A 9 -1.66 -2.23 -6.02
CA CYS A 9 -0.81 -2.86 -7.02
C CYS A 9 -1.61 -3.19 -8.30
N LYS A 10 -2.87 -3.65 -8.16
CA LYS A 10 -3.76 -3.84 -9.31
C LYS A 10 -3.96 -2.53 -10.10
N ASN A 11 -4.22 -1.42 -9.41
CA ASN A 11 -4.40 -0.13 -10.08
C ASN A 11 -3.11 0.39 -10.74
N ASN A 12 -1.94 0.06 -10.20
CA ASN A 12 -0.65 0.39 -10.80
C ASN A 12 -0.30 -0.49 -12.02
N GLY A 13 -1.15 -1.46 -12.38
CA GLY A 13 -0.90 -2.36 -13.51
C GLY A 13 0.09 -3.49 -13.17
N GLU A 14 0.30 -3.79 -11.89
CA GLU A 14 1.11 -4.93 -11.48
C GLU A 14 0.47 -6.25 -11.92
N THR A 15 1.28 -7.31 -12.01
CA THR A 15 0.79 -8.62 -12.41
C THR A 15 -0.20 -9.20 -11.40
N VAL A 16 -1.12 -10.04 -11.90
CA VAL A 16 -2.11 -10.73 -11.06
C VAL A 16 -1.45 -11.53 -9.96
N GLU A 17 -0.39 -12.27 -10.31
CA GLU A 17 0.42 -13.04 -9.36
C GLU A 17 0.97 -12.14 -8.25
N PHE A 18 1.47 -10.95 -8.58
CA PHE A 18 2.04 -10.05 -7.61
C PHE A 18 0.98 -9.45 -6.67
N TYR A 19 -0.08 -8.84 -7.21
CA TYR A 19 -1.09 -8.20 -6.37
C TYR A 19 -1.98 -9.19 -5.61
N THR A 20 -1.94 -10.49 -5.94
CA THR A 20 -2.61 -11.56 -5.18
C THR A 20 -1.73 -12.25 -4.13
N THR A 21 -0.47 -11.82 -3.99
CA THR A 21 0.43 -12.32 -2.92
C THR A 21 0.22 -11.63 -1.57
N HIS A 22 -0.33 -10.40 -1.57
CA HIS A 22 -0.40 -9.54 -0.39
C HIS A 22 -1.66 -8.67 -0.38
N THR A 23 -1.97 -8.06 0.76
CA THR A 23 -3.04 -7.06 0.88
C THR A 23 -2.49 -5.64 0.88
N LEU A 24 -3.33 -4.65 0.62
CA LEU A 24 -2.95 -3.24 0.77
C LEU A 24 -2.70 -2.89 2.25
N LYS A 25 -3.65 -3.27 3.10
CA LYS A 25 -3.63 -3.02 4.55
C LYS A 25 -3.76 -4.32 5.33
N ASP A 26 -3.16 -4.37 6.52
CA ASP A 26 -3.38 -5.44 7.51
C ASP A 26 -4.68 -5.19 8.30
N LYS A 27 -5.08 -6.15 9.15
CA LYS A 27 -6.27 -6.08 10.01
C LYS A 27 -6.32 -4.87 10.94
N ILE A 28 -5.15 -4.27 11.22
CA ILE A 28 -4.99 -3.10 12.10
C ILE A 28 -4.91 -1.79 11.27
N GLY A 29 -5.14 -1.85 9.95
CA GLY A 29 -5.15 -0.67 9.07
C GLY A 29 -3.77 -0.17 8.62
N ARG A 30 -2.68 -0.84 9.02
CA ARG A 30 -1.31 -0.53 8.59
C ARG A 30 -1.07 -0.95 7.14
N ILE A 31 -0.33 -0.16 6.38
CA ILE A 31 0.08 -0.55 5.02
C ILE A 31 1.07 -1.72 5.10
N VAL A 32 0.77 -2.78 4.36
CA VAL A 32 1.65 -3.95 4.20
C VAL A 32 2.04 -4.21 2.76
N CYS A 33 1.48 -3.44 1.82
CA CYS A 33 1.91 -3.46 0.43
C CYS A 33 3.37 -3.05 0.32
N PRO A 34 4.26 -3.87 -0.29
CA PRO A 34 5.68 -3.55 -0.41
C PRO A 34 5.93 -2.36 -1.34
N THR A 35 5.07 -2.15 -2.36
CA THR A 35 5.17 -1.03 -3.29
C THR A 35 4.82 0.28 -2.61
N LEU A 36 3.65 0.36 -1.96
CA LEU A 36 3.25 1.56 -1.22
C LEU A 36 4.12 1.76 0.02
N GLY A 37 4.50 0.71 0.73
CA GLY A 37 5.33 0.79 1.92
C GLY A 37 6.73 1.35 1.67
N ARG A 38 7.26 1.25 0.45
CA ARG A 38 8.53 1.90 0.05
C ARG A 38 8.36 3.35 -0.38
N TYR A 39 7.12 3.79 -0.63
CA TYR A 39 6.85 5.17 -0.95
C TYR A 39 7.08 6.04 0.29
N VAL A 40 7.85 7.11 0.12
CA VAL A 40 8.06 8.13 1.13
C VAL A 40 7.25 9.35 0.71
N CYS A 41 6.27 9.74 1.51
CA CYS A 41 5.49 10.94 1.23
C CYS A 41 6.41 12.17 1.25
N PRO A 42 6.51 12.98 0.18
CA PRO A 42 7.42 14.12 0.17
C PRO A 42 6.93 15.31 1.01
N LEU A 43 5.68 15.28 1.50
CA LEU A 43 5.12 16.31 2.37
C LEU A 43 5.39 16.02 3.85
N CYS A 44 5.02 14.82 4.31
CA CYS A 44 5.12 14.44 5.73
C CYS A 44 6.23 13.42 6.04
N HIS A 45 6.94 12.93 5.01
CA HIS A 45 7.98 11.90 5.11
C HIS A 45 7.52 10.55 5.68
N ALA A 46 6.20 10.30 5.72
CA ALA A 46 5.66 9.01 6.14
C ALA A 46 6.01 7.91 5.14
N THR A 47 6.36 6.73 5.66
CA THR A 47 6.72 5.54 4.88
C THR A 47 6.39 4.26 5.65
N GLY A 48 6.59 3.10 5.03
CA GLY A 48 6.35 1.78 5.63
C GLY A 48 4.88 1.59 6.04
N PRO A 49 4.60 1.27 7.32
CA PRO A 49 3.23 1.05 7.81
C PRO A 49 2.30 2.26 7.67
N ASN A 50 2.89 3.47 7.63
CA ASN A 50 2.18 4.75 7.55
C ASN A 50 2.26 5.36 6.14
N ALA A 51 2.81 4.63 5.17
CA ALA A 51 2.92 5.11 3.81
C ALA A 51 1.54 5.44 3.23
N HIS A 52 1.49 6.49 2.43
CA HIS A 52 0.28 6.93 1.75
C HIS A 52 0.67 7.72 0.50
N THR A 53 -0.22 7.76 -0.48
CA THR A 53 -0.05 8.64 -1.62
C THR A 53 -0.32 10.09 -1.24
N LEU A 54 0.17 11.03 -2.04
CA LEU A 54 -0.03 12.48 -1.84
C LEU A 54 -1.49 12.87 -1.55
N SER A 55 -2.44 12.26 -2.26
CA SER A 55 -3.88 12.55 -2.09
C SER A 55 -4.44 12.20 -0.71
N TYR A 56 -3.76 11.35 0.06
CA TYR A 56 -4.15 10.96 1.41
C TYR A 56 -3.17 11.50 2.47
N CYS A 57 -2.31 12.46 2.09
CA CYS A 57 -1.45 13.12 3.05
C CYS A 57 -2.31 13.97 4.01
N PRO A 58 -2.13 13.84 5.33
CA PRO A 58 -2.88 14.63 6.33
C PRO A 58 -2.33 16.05 6.55
N LEU A 59 -1.25 16.42 5.85
CA LEU A 59 -0.67 17.78 5.84
C LEU A 59 -1.26 18.63 4.73
#